data_AF-A0A2E5KFH4-F1
#
_entry.id   AF-A0A2E5KFH4-F1
#
_cell.length_a   1.000
_cell.length_b   1.000
_cell.length_c   1.000
_cell.angle_alpha   90.00
_cell.angle_beta   90.00
_cell.angle_gamma   90.00
#
_symmetry.space_group_name_H-M   'P 1'
#
loop_
_entity.id
_entity.type
_entity.pdbx_description
1 polymer ?
#
loop_
_entity_poly.entity_id
_entity_poly.type
_entity_poly.pdbx_seq_one_letter_code
_entity_poly.pdbx_strand_id
1 'polypeptide(L)'
;MNHRNWLALAAVLLGYLLVASTMMFAAPIGSAEGQNNLSREERNWEFINHNRFGTNHNPQTQINKENAQYIELKWVAPIPSSNRFGAGSWGDAEGSQAPQLVV
;
A
#
# COMPACT_ATOMS: atom_id res chain seq x y z
N MET A 1 33.12 -3.00 35.64
CA MET A 1 32.77 -4.01 34.61
C MET A 1 33.90 -4.05 33.59
N ASN A 2 34.50 -5.21 33.27
CA ASN A 2 35.66 -5.26 32.35
C ASN A 2 35.24 -5.33 30.87
N HIS A 3 36.19 -5.13 29.95
CA HIS A 3 35.96 -5.12 28.50
C HIS A 3 35.28 -6.39 27.96
N ARG A 4 35.52 -7.56 28.58
CA ARG A 4 34.92 -8.84 28.20
C ARG A 4 33.42 -8.86 28.49
N ASN A 5 32.99 -8.22 29.57
CA ASN A 5 31.57 -8.10 29.90
C ASN A 5 30.86 -7.11 28.94
N TRP A 6 31.54 -6.07 28.49
CA TRP A 6 31.02 -5.14 27.48
C TRP A 6 30.85 -5.77 26.11
N LEU A 7 31.82 -6.58 25.68
CA LEU A 7 31.75 -7.32 24.42
C LEU A 7 30.62 -8.36 24.45
N ALA A 8 30.44 -9.06 25.58
CA ALA A 8 29.34 -10.00 25.75
C ALA A 8 27.97 -9.30 25.68
N LEU A 9 27.83 -8.13 26.33
CA LEU A 9 26.59 -7.35 26.31
C LEU A 9 26.26 -6.84 24.90
N ALA A 10 27.27 -6.34 24.18
CA ALA A 10 27.12 -5.86 22.81
C ALA A 10 26.69 -6.99 21.85
N ALA A 11 27.27 -8.18 21.99
CA ALA A 11 26.89 -9.35 21.17
C ALA A 11 25.44 -9.78 21.41
N VAL A 12 24.97 -9.75 22.66
CA VAL A 12 23.57 -10.07 22.99
C VAL A 12 22.61 -9.04 22.41
N LEU A 13 22.94 -7.74 22.52
CA LEU A 13 22.14 -6.66 21.93
C LEU A 13 22.08 -6.77 20.40
N LEU A 14 23.20 -7.07 19.75
CA LEU A 14 23.24 -7.26 18.30
C LEU A 14 22.39 -8.46 17.87
N GLY A 15 22.49 -9.58 18.59
CA GLY A 15 21.68 -10.77 18.34
C GLY A 15 20.18 -10.50 18.51
N TYR A 16 19.82 -9.76 19.55
CA TYR A 16 18.42 -9.33 19.76
C TYR A 16 17.91 -8.44 18.63
N LEU A 17 18.69 -7.44 18.20
CA LEU A 17 18.31 -6.56 17.09
C LEU A 17 18.19 -7.33 15.77
N LEU A 18 19.05 -8.33 15.53
CA LEU A 18 19.00 -9.18 14.35
C LEU A 18 17.75 -10.08 14.32
N VAL A 19 17.31 -10.58 15.47
CA VAL A 19 16.08 -11.38 15.58
C VAL A 19 14.84 -10.47 15.54
N ALA A 20 14.90 -9.28 16.15
CA ALA A 20 13.80 -8.33 16.10
C ALA A 20 13.56 -7.78 14.69
N SER A 21 14.61 -7.63 13.86
CA SER A 21 14.48 -7.14 12.49
C SER A 21 13.74 -8.11 11.55
N THR A 22 13.73 -9.42 11.86
CA THR A 22 12.94 -10.41 11.10
C THR A 22 11.46 -10.39 11.45
N MET A 23 11.08 -9.71 12.55
CA MET A 23 9.71 -9.59 13.04
C MET A 23 9.03 -8.29 12.57
N MET A 24 9.57 -7.61 11.56
CA MET A 24 8.85 -6.53 10.88
C MET A 24 7.74 -7.15 10.01
N PHE A 25 6.62 -7.49 10.65
CA PHE A 25 5.40 -7.83 9.95
C PHE A 25 4.87 -6.56 9.29
N ALA A 26 4.72 -6.58 7.96
CA ALA A 26 3.89 -5.58 7.31
C ALA A 26 2.52 -5.62 7.99
N ALA A 27 2.09 -4.48 8.55
CA ALA A 27 0.76 -4.39 9.11
C ALA A 27 -0.22 -4.90 8.05
N PRO A 28 -1.09 -5.87 8.36
CA PRO A 28 -2.05 -6.34 7.38
C PRO A 28 -2.86 -5.13 6.93
N ILE A 29 -2.81 -4.83 5.63
CA ILE A 29 -3.67 -3.81 5.04
C ILE A 29 -5.09 -4.30 5.33
N GLY A 30 -5.79 -3.55 6.19
CA GLY A 30 -7.15 -3.88 6.60
C GLY A 30 -8.04 -4.10 5.38
N SER A 31 -9.01 -5.00 5.50
CA SER A 31 -10.05 -5.07 4.50
C SER A 31 -10.90 -3.82 4.54
N ALA A 32 -11.05 -3.14 3.41
CA ALA A 32 -12.03 -2.09 3.29
C ALA A 32 -13.44 -2.68 3.49
N GLU A 33 -14.36 -1.88 4.06
CA GLU A 33 -15.70 -2.34 4.38
C GLU A 33 -16.39 -2.99 3.18
N GLY A 34 -17.06 -4.11 3.42
CA GLY A 34 -17.80 -4.85 2.38
C GLY A 34 -16.92 -5.69 1.45
N GLN A 35 -15.59 -5.72 1.63
CA GLN A 35 -14.66 -6.43 0.74
C GLN A 35 -13.88 -7.56 1.46
N ASN A 36 -14.44 -8.08 2.55
CA ASN A 36 -13.81 -9.09 3.41
C ASN A 36 -13.77 -10.50 2.79
N ASN A 37 -14.57 -10.74 1.73
CA ASN A 37 -14.69 -12.04 1.08
C ASN A 37 -13.76 -12.20 -0.14
N LEU A 38 -13.04 -11.14 -0.52
CA LEU A 38 -12.09 -11.14 -1.64
C LEU A 38 -10.66 -11.29 -1.12
N SER A 39 -9.82 -11.96 -1.91
CA SER A 39 -8.37 -11.98 -1.67
C SER A 39 -7.81 -10.55 -1.74
N ARG A 40 -6.57 -10.38 -1.24
CA ARG A 40 -5.87 -9.10 -1.33
C ARG A 40 -5.76 -8.64 -2.79
N GLU A 41 -5.38 -9.56 -3.68
CA GLU A 41 -5.19 -9.34 -5.11
C GLU A 41 -6.50 -9.02 -5.84
N GLU A 42 -7.62 -9.54 -5.36
CA GLU A 42 -8.96 -9.26 -5.91
C GLU A 42 -9.53 -7.94 -5.41
N ARG A 43 -9.13 -7.50 -4.21
CA ARG A 43 -9.62 -6.27 -3.60
C ARG A 43 -8.80 -5.04 -3.98
N ASN A 44 -7.49 -5.19 -4.14
CA ASN A 44 -6.56 -4.10 -4.31
C ASN A 44 -6.20 -3.86 -5.77
N TRP A 45 -6.10 -2.59 -6.16
CA TRP A 45 -5.56 -2.20 -7.46
C TRP A 45 -4.03 -2.09 -7.39
N GLU A 46 -3.34 -3.23 -7.43
CA GLU A 46 -1.88 -3.30 -7.19
C GLU A 46 -1.03 -3.03 -8.43
N PHE A 47 -1.60 -3.20 -9.61
CA PHE A 47 -0.95 -2.98 -10.91
C PHE A 47 -1.72 -1.94 -11.71
N ILE A 48 -1.07 -1.28 -12.68
CA ILE A 48 -1.72 -0.27 -13.55
C ILE A 48 -3.04 -0.79 -14.14
N ASN A 49 -3.05 -2.04 -14.60
CA ASN A 49 -4.21 -2.69 -15.22
C ASN A 49 -4.82 -3.78 -14.32
N HIS A 50 -5.02 -3.45 -13.03
CA HIS A 50 -5.57 -4.29 -11.96
C HIS A 50 -4.66 -5.45 -11.51
N ASN A 51 -4.31 -6.39 -12.41
CA ASN A 51 -3.54 -7.59 -12.05
C ASN A 51 -2.29 -7.79 -12.93
N ARG A 52 -1.48 -8.80 -12.57
CA ARG A 52 -0.23 -9.18 -13.29
C ARG A 52 -0.40 -9.52 -14.77
N PHE A 53 -1.64 -9.78 -15.21
CA PHE A 53 -1.98 -10.11 -16.60
C PHE A 53 -2.60 -8.91 -17.34
N GLY A 54 -2.79 -7.78 -16.66
CA GLY A 54 -3.33 -6.56 -17.24
C GLY A 54 -4.79 -6.66 -17.70
N THR A 55 -5.61 -7.47 -17.03
CA THR A 55 -7.00 -7.72 -17.44
C THR A 55 -7.92 -6.50 -17.42
N ASN A 56 -7.56 -5.46 -16.66
CA ASN A 56 -8.40 -4.27 -16.46
C ASN A 56 -9.83 -4.59 -15.95
N HIS A 57 -10.00 -5.72 -15.26
CA HIS A 57 -11.27 -6.21 -14.76
C HIS A 57 -11.27 -6.25 -13.23
N ASN A 58 -12.23 -5.59 -12.58
CA ASN A 58 -12.44 -5.61 -11.12
C ASN A 58 -13.51 -6.66 -10.74
N PRO A 59 -13.21 -7.65 -9.88
CA PRO A 59 -14.18 -8.68 -9.44
C PRO A 59 -15.21 -8.19 -8.40
N GLN A 60 -15.12 -6.95 -7.93
CA GLN A 60 -16.06 -6.36 -6.97
C GLN A 60 -17.44 -6.08 -7.59
N THR A 61 -18.51 -6.40 -6.85
CA THR A 61 -19.91 -6.35 -7.35
C THR A 61 -20.85 -5.50 -6.49
N GLN A 62 -20.31 -4.83 -5.48
CA GLN A 62 -21.06 -3.93 -4.58
C GLN A 62 -21.74 -2.81 -5.37
N ILE A 63 -21.08 -2.31 -6.42
CA ILE A 63 -21.66 -1.44 -7.44
C ILE A 63 -22.07 -2.30 -8.64
N ASN A 64 -23.33 -2.18 -9.06
CA ASN A 64 -23.91 -2.98 -10.14
C ASN A 64 -24.97 -2.17 -10.90
N LYS A 65 -25.57 -2.78 -11.93
CA LYS A 65 -26.54 -2.11 -12.81
C LYS A 65 -27.80 -1.64 -12.09
N GLU A 66 -28.12 -2.23 -10.93
CA GLU A 66 -29.28 -1.89 -10.13
C GLU A 66 -29.06 -0.69 -9.21
N ASN A 67 -27.81 -0.36 -8.88
CA ASN A 67 -27.48 0.70 -7.91
C ASN A 67 -26.47 1.76 -8.38
N ALA A 68 -25.86 1.60 -9.57
CA ALA A 68 -24.87 2.55 -10.10
C ALA A 68 -25.40 3.98 -10.23
N GLN A 69 -26.71 4.14 -10.41
CA GLN A 69 -27.39 5.43 -10.48
C GLN A 69 -27.39 6.21 -9.15
N TYR A 70 -27.10 5.55 -8.02
CA TYR A 70 -27.06 6.17 -6.69
C TYR A 70 -25.64 6.49 -6.21
N ILE A 71 -24.64 6.38 -7.08
CA ILE A 71 -23.26 6.69 -6.71
C ILE A 71 -23.12 8.20 -6.48
N GLU A 72 -22.46 8.56 -5.38
CA GLU A 72 -22.16 9.93 -5.00
C GLU A 72 -20.65 10.13 -4.87
N LEU A 73 -20.20 11.37 -5.11
CA LEU A 73 -18.83 11.77 -4.82
C LEU A 73 -18.57 11.78 -3.32
N LYS A 74 -17.62 10.96 -2.83
CA LYS A 74 -17.25 10.92 -1.41
C LYS A 74 -16.17 11.94 -1.03
N TRP A 75 -15.14 12.08 -1.85
CA TRP A 75 -14.03 13.01 -1.64
C TRP A 75 -13.29 13.26 -2.95
N VAL A 76 -12.48 14.32 -2.97
CA VAL A 76 -11.56 14.64 -4.06
C VAL A 76 -10.19 14.95 -3.45
N ALA A 77 -9.14 14.35 -3.99
CA ALA A 77 -7.76 14.68 -3.64
C ALA A 77 -7.16 15.49 -4.80
N PRO A 78 -7.09 16.84 -4.70
CA PRO A 78 -6.56 17.65 -5.78
C PRO A 78 -5.06 17.38 -5.96
N ILE A 79 -4.65 17.15 -7.21
CA ILE A 79 -3.24 17.08 -7.57
C ILE A 79 -2.68 18.51 -7.53
N PRO A 80 -1.61 18.78 -6.75
CA PRO A 80 -1.04 20.12 -6.67
C PRO A 80 -0.42 20.56 -8.00
N SER A 81 -0.24 21.87 -8.19
CA SER A 81 0.40 22.43 -9.38
C SER A 81 1.81 21.85 -9.59
N SER A 82 2.21 21.65 -10.84
CA SER A 82 3.52 21.10 -11.20
C SER A 82 4.71 21.83 -10.55
N ASN A 83 4.56 23.13 -10.33
CA ASN A 83 5.55 24.00 -9.67
C ASN A 83 5.79 23.66 -8.18
N ARG A 84 5.00 22.74 -7.59
CA ARG A 84 5.13 22.27 -6.20
C ARG A 84 5.55 20.79 -6.11
N PHE A 85 5.76 20.10 -7.23
CA PHE A 85 6.41 18.80 -7.19
C PHE A 85 7.91 19.03 -6.93
N GLY A 86 8.32 18.92 -5.67
CA GLY A 86 9.72 18.61 -5.37
C GLY A 86 10.08 17.28 -6.04
N ALA A 87 11.35 17.11 -6.43
CA ALA A 87 11.86 15.90 -7.07
C ALA A 87 11.49 14.64 -6.25
N GLY A 88 10.38 13.98 -6.60
CA GLY A 88 9.83 12.87 -5.83
C GLY A 88 8.49 12.33 -6.35
N SER A 89 8.50 11.04 -6.70
CA SER A 89 7.41 10.05 -6.77
C SER A 89 6.12 10.30 -7.57
N TRP A 90 6.04 11.33 -8.41
CA TRP A 90 4.87 11.51 -9.32
C TRP A 90 5.16 11.15 -10.78
N GLY A 91 6.42 10.85 -11.11
CA GLY A 91 6.85 10.51 -12.47
C GLY A 91 6.68 11.68 -13.45
N ASP A 92 7.68 11.94 -14.28
CA ASP A 92 7.63 13.00 -15.30
C ASP A 92 6.78 12.61 -16.53
N ALA A 93 5.86 11.65 -16.37
CA ALA A 93 5.09 11.06 -17.46
C ALA A 93 3.67 11.63 -17.54
N GLU A 94 3.37 12.28 -18.66
CA GLU A 94 2.02 12.75 -19.02
C GLU A 94 1.14 11.56 -19.43
N GLY A 95 0.05 11.29 -18.70
CA GLY A 95 -0.88 10.18 -18.99
C GLY A 95 -1.62 9.63 -17.76
N SER A 96 -2.40 8.57 -17.94
CA SER A 96 -3.08 7.84 -16.85
C SER A 96 -2.07 7.00 -16.06
N GLN A 97 -1.62 7.50 -14.92
CA GLN A 97 -0.86 6.71 -13.96
C GLN A 97 -1.84 5.97 -13.04
N ALA A 98 -1.47 4.80 -12.51
CA ALA A 98 -2.25 4.15 -11.46
C ALA A 98 -2.45 5.17 -10.32
N PRO A 99 -3.68 5.38 -9.81
CA PRO A 99 -3.89 6.31 -8.72
C PRO A 99 -3.01 5.92 -7.54
N GLN A 100 -2.41 6.91 -6.86
CA GLN A 100 -1.62 6.65 -5.67
C GLN A 100 -2.46 5.85 -4.68
N LEU A 101 -1.94 4.70 -4.27
CA LEU A 101 -2.48 3.94 -3.15
C LEU A 101 -2.28 4.80 -1.89
N VAL A 102 -3.37 5.38 -1.38
CA VAL A 102 -3.39 5.91 -0.01
C VAL A 102 -3.47 4.70 0.91
N VAL A 103 -2.35 4.37 1.57
CA VAL A 103 -2.28 3.31 2.60
C VAL A 103 -2.46 3.92 3.98
#